data_AF-A0A7V9AHT6-F1
#
_entry.id   AF-A0A7V9AHT6-F1
#
_cell.length_a   1.000
_cell.length_b   1.000
_cell.length_c   1.000
_cell.angle_alpha   90.00
_cell.angle_beta   90.00
_cell.angle_gamma   90.00
#
_symmetry.space_group_name_H-M   'P 1'
#
loop_
_entity.id
_entity.type
_entity.pdbx_description
1 polymer ?
#
loop_
_entity_poly.entity_id
_entity_poly.type
_entity_poly.pdbx_seq_one_letter_code
_entity_poly.pdbx_strand_id
1 'polypeptide(L)'
;MAPLELERPVPYPVPPPRGFRRALERGTRTTTGQPGPSYWRQYAASRISVSLDTQAKRVEASVRIRYRNNARDTLRVLALHLHQNLHQAGVVRNESQEITQGMTVSRVSVAGQHLHR
;
A
#
# COMPACT_ATOMS: atom_id res chain seq x y z
N MET A 1 -33.23 -0.84 -53.07
CA MET A 1 -32.36 -0.01 -52.21
C MET A 1 -31.49 -0.94 -51.39
N ALA A 2 -30.17 -0.94 -51.59
CA ALA A 2 -29.26 -1.70 -50.74
C ALA A 2 -29.16 -1.04 -49.34
N PRO A 3 -29.01 -1.79 -48.24
CA PRO A 3 -28.84 -1.18 -46.92
C PRO A 3 -27.53 -0.39 -46.87
N LEU A 4 -27.57 0.81 -46.28
CA LEU A 4 -26.37 1.57 -45.94
C LEU A 4 -25.64 0.80 -44.82
N GLU A 5 -24.51 0.18 -45.13
CA GLU A 5 -23.62 -0.34 -44.09
C GLU A 5 -23.07 0.85 -43.29
N LEU A 6 -23.54 1.02 -42.06
CA LEU A 6 -22.97 1.97 -41.12
C LEU A 6 -21.59 1.44 -40.70
N GLU A 7 -20.53 1.99 -41.29
CA GLU A 7 -19.16 1.71 -40.85
C GLU A 7 -19.04 2.07 -39.36
N ARG A 8 -18.63 1.09 -38.55
CA ARG A 8 -18.44 1.31 -37.11
C ARG A 8 -17.32 2.34 -36.93
N PRO A 9 -17.53 3.42 -36.16
CA PRO A 9 -16.49 4.40 -35.93
C PRO A 9 -15.31 3.74 -35.20
N VAL A 10 -14.11 3.89 -35.77
CA VAL A 10 -12.87 3.42 -35.16
C VAL A 10 -12.58 4.30 -33.94
N PRO A 11 -12.50 3.73 -32.72
CA PRO A 11 -12.19 4.52 -31.54
C PRO A 11 -10.82 5.20 -31.66
N TYR A 12 -10.73 6.44 -31.17
CA TYR A 12 -9.46 7.15 -31.12
C TYR A 12 -8.44 6.34 -30.29
N PRO A 13 -7.17 6.22 -30.74
CA PRO A 13 -6.17 5.47 -30.01
C PRO A 13 -5.97 6.08 -28.62
N VAL A 14 -5.88 5.23 -27.59
CA VAL A 14 -5.62 5.68 -26.22
C VAL A 14 -4.11 5.91 -26.06
N PRO A 15 -3.62 7.15 -25.99
CA PRO A 15 -2.20 7.39 -25.85
C PRO A 15 -1.74 6.95 -24.45
N PRO A 16 -0.61 6.22 -24.33
CA PRO A 16 -0.14 5.77 -23.03
C PRO A 16 0.28 6.99 -22.18
N PRO A 17 -0.15 7.02 -20.90
CA PRO A 17 0.21 8.10 -20.00
C PRO A 17 1.73 8.12 -19.78
N ARG A 18 2.29 9.29 -19.45
CA ARG A 18 3.75 9.49 -19.28
C ARG A 18 4.38 8.49 -18.31
N GLY A 19 3.68 8.16 -17.21
CA GLY A 19 4.15 7.19 -16.23
C GLY A 19 4.29 5.77 -16.80
N PHE A 20 3.39 5.38 -17.70
CA PHE A 20 3.45 4.08 -18.38
C PHE A 20 4.62 4.02 -19.36
N ARG A 21 4.80 5.08 -20.18
CA ARG A 21 5.94 5.18 -21.11
C ARG A 21 7.28 5.09 -20.38
N ARG A 22 7.45 5.85 -19.29
CA ARG A 22 8.65 5.79 -18.44
C ARG A 22 8.88 4.39 -17.84
N ALA A 23 7.82 3.67 -17.48
CA ALA A 23 7.94 2.31 -16.94
C ALA A 23 8.40 1.29 -18.01
N LEU A 24 7.95 1.46 -19.26
CA LEU A 24 8.46 0.69 -20.40
C LEU A 24 9.94 1.00 -20.65
N GLU A 25 10.31 2.28 -20.72
CA GLU A 25 11.70 2.74 -20.92
C GLU A 25 12.64 2.22 -19.82
N ARG A 26 12.16 2.19 -18.56
CA ARG A 26 12.90 1.64 -17.41
C ARG A 26 12.85 0.11 -17.33
N GLY A 27 12.16 -0.56 -18.24
CA GLY A 27 12.01 -2.02 -18.26
C GLY A 27 11.31 -2.60 -17.03
N THR A 28 10.55 -1.80 -16.27
CA THR A 28 9.81 -2.28 -15.08
C THR A 28 8.42 -2.80 -15.44
N ARG A 29 7.94 -2.53 -16.67
CA ARG A 29 6.65 -2.95 -17.19
C ARG A 29 6.78 -3.35 -18.67
N THR A 30 5.92 -4.26 -19.14
CA THR A 30 5.77 -4.56 -20.58
C THR A 30 4.42 -4.07 -21.11
N THR A 31 4.26 -4.04 -22.43
CA THR A 31 2.97 -3.75 -23.08
C THR A 31 1.96 -4.90 -22.96
N THR A 32 2.43 -6.13 -22.72
CA THR A 32 1.61 -7.34 -22.57
C THR A 32 1.03 -7.51 -21.16
N GLY A 33 1.40 -6.63 -20.22
CA GLY A 33 0.98 -6.70 -18.82
C GLY A 33 1.85 -7.59 -17.93
N GLN A 34 2.83 -8.30 -18.51
CA GLN A 34 3.84 -9.02 -17.73
C GLN A 34 4.79 -8.03 -17.02
N PRO A 35 5.37 -8.42 -15.87
CA PRO A 35 6.48 -7.68 -15.28
C PRO A 35 7.64 -7.56 -16.28
N GLY A 36 8.24 -6.37 -16.38
CA GLY A 36 9.43 -6.19 -17.21
C GLY A 36 10.69 -6.80 -16.58
N PRO A 37 11.80 -6.94 -17.33
CA PRO A 37 13.04 -7.53 -16.83
C PRO A 37 13.65 -6.82 -15.61
N SER A 38 13.39 -5.52 -15.46
CA SER A 38 13.82 -4.72 -14.31
C SER A 38 12.73 -4.54 -13.24
N TYR A 39 11.65 -5.31 -13.31
CA TYR A 39 10.60 -5.28 -12.29
C TYR A 39 11.13 -5.68 -10.91
N TRP A 40 10.64 -5.00 -9.88
CA TRP A 40 11.02 -5.24 -8.49
C TRP A 40 9.78 -5.20 -7.57
N ARG A 41 9.90 -5.84 -6.40
CA ARG A 41 8.92 -5.78 -5.32
C ARG A 41 9.61 -5.46 -4.01
N GLN A 42 8.92 -4.77 -3.11
CA GLN A 42 9.42 -4.59 -1.74
C GLN A 42 9.16 -5.84 -0.91
N TYR A 43 10.02 -6.07 0.08
CA TYR A 43 9.83 -7.13 1.06
C TYR A 43 9.84 -6.53 2.45
N ALA A 44 8.85 -6.92 3.25
CA ALA A 44 8.78 -6.59 4.66
C ALA A 44 8.62 -7.90 5.44
N ALA A 45 9.59 -8.22 6.29
CA ALA A 45 9.52 -9.36 7.18
C ALA A 45 9.28 -8.87 8.60
N SER A 46 8.21 -9.34 9.23
CA SER A 46 7.82 -8.91 10.57
C SER A 46 7.94 -10.05 11.56
N ARG A 47 8.43 -9.75 12.77
CA ARG A 47 8.29 -10.61 13.94
C ARG A 47 7.42 -9.90 14.95
N ILE A 48 6.34 -10.55 15.36
CA ILE A 48 5.33 -9.99 16.25
C ILE A 48 5.32 -10.84 17.53
N SER A 49 5.49 -10.19 18.67
CA SER A 49 5.24 -10.76 19.99
C SER A 49 3.99 -10.08 20.54
N VAL A 50 2.96 -10.86 20.88
CA VAL A 50 1.64 -10.36 21.26
C VAL A 50 1.17 -11.02 22.56
N SER A 51 0.47 -10.25 23.39
CA SER A 51 -0.28 -10.73 24.55
C SER A 51 -1.72 -10.22 24.47
N LEU A 52 -2.64 -11.03 24.99
CA LEU A 52 -4.06 -10.69 25.11
C LEU A 52 -4.45 -10.74 26.59
N ASP A 53 -4.94 -9.61 27.09
CA ASP A 53 -5.61 -9.51 28.39
C ASP A 53 -7.12 -9.46 28.16
N THR A 54 -7.81 -10.55 28.48
CA THR A 54 -9.25 -10.66 28.28
C THR A 54 -10.06 -9.92 29.35
N GLN A 55 -9.51 -9.73 30.55
CA GLN A 55 -10.17 -8.98 31.63
C GLN A 55 -10.14 -7.49 31.32
N ALA A 56 -8.98 -6.97 30.91
CA ALA A 56 -8.81 -5.57 30.50
C ALA A 56 -9.27 -5.31 29.05
N LYS A 57 -9.64 -6.35 28.29
CA LYS A 57 -10.00 -6.29 26.86
C LYS A 57 -8.92 -5.59 26.02
N ARG A 58 -7.66 -5.95 26.24
CA ARG A 58 -6.49 -5.27 25.67
C ARG A 58 -5.55 -6.23 24.96
N VAL A 59 -5.07 -5.82 23.79
CA VAL A 59 -3.99 -6.49 23.07
C VAL A 59 -2.74 -5.61 23.15
N GLU A 60 -1.63 -6.20 23.58
CA GLU A 60 -0.32 -5.53 23.55
C GLU A 60 0.60 -6.27 22.59
N ALA A 61 1.37 -5.52 21.80
CA ALA A 61 2.28 -6.12 20.84
C ALA A 61 3.59 -5.34 20.70
N SER A 62 4.68 -6.08 20.49
CA SER A 62 5.95 -5.56 20.01
C SER A 62 6.23 -6.12 18.63
N VAL A 63 6.52 -5.24 17.66
CA VAL A 63 6.72 -5.61 16.26
C VAL A 63 8.10 -5.16 15.81
N ARG A 64 8.89 -6.09 15.28
CA ARG A 64 10.15 -5.79 14.58
C ARG A 64 9.97 -6.05 13.09
N ILE A 65 10.13 -5.00 12.29
CA ILE A 65 9.99 -5.06 10.82
C ILE A 65 11.38 -4.92 10.19
N ARG A 66 11.77 -5.87 9.34
CA ARG A 66 12.89 -5.73 8.41
C ARG A 66 12.34 -5.40 7.03
N TYR A 67 12.59 -4.19 6.56
CA TYR A 67 12.16 -3.73 5.25
C TYR A 67 13.33 -3.76 4.27
N ARG A 68 13.13 -4.33 3.07
CA ARG A 68 14.11 -4.36 1.98
C ARG A 68 13.61 -3.51 0.83
N ASN A 69 14.27 -2.37 0.60
CA ASN A 69 14.05 -1.54 -0.59
C ASN A 69 14.75 -2.17 -1.80
N ASN A 70 14.00 -2.74 -2.75
CA ASN A 70 14.55 -3.26 -4.01
C ASN A 70 14.38 -2.29 -5.18
N ALA A 71 13.79 -1.12 -4.93
CA ALA A 71 13.75 -0.06 -5.92
C ALA A 71 15.15 0.51 -6.14
N ARG A 72 15.41 0.96 -7.37
CA ARG A 72 16.62 1.77 -7.66
C ARG A 72 16.55 3.16 -7.02
N ASP A 73 15.34 3.64 -6.79
CA ASP A 73 15.10 4.95 -6.19
C ASP A 73 15.16 4.87 -4.65
N THR A 74 15.70 5.92 -4.03
CA THR A 74 15.79 6.01 -2.57
C THR A 74 14.41 6.19 -1.92
N LEU A 75 14.05 5.30 -1.00
CA LEU A 75 12.84 5.42 -0.20
C LEU A 75 13.06 6.41 0.96
N ARG A 76 12.48 7.60 0.86
CA ARG A 76 12.63 8.66 1.87
C ARG A 76 11.62 8.58 3.02
N VAL A 77 10.49 7.93 2.79
CA VAL A 77 9.37 7.85 3.74
C VAL A 77 8.88 6.41 3.78
N LEU A 78 8.69 5.87 4.98
CA LEU A 78 8.01 4.60 5.21
C LEU A 78 6.76 4.88 6.04
N ALA A 79 5.58 4.61 5.46
CA ALA A 79 4.31 4.73 6.15
C ALA A 79 3.95 3.41 6.85
N LEU A 80 3.43 3.49 8.07
CA LEU A 80 2.88 2.35 8.79
C LEU A 80 1.37 2.53 8.95
N HIS A 81 0.61 1.54 8.50
CA HIS A 81 -0.85 1.57 8.59
C HIS A 81 -1.32 0.98 9.92
N LEU A 82 -1.89 1.83 10.78
CA LEU A 82 -2.48 1.44 12.05
C LEU A 82 -3.98 1.19 11.86
N HIS A 83 -4.32 0.01 11.32
CA HIS A 83 -5.69 -0.31 10.89
C HIS A 83 -6.74 -0.14 11.99
N GLN A 84 -6.39 -0.40 13.25
CA GLN A 84 -7.32 -0.25 14.38
C GLN A 84 -7.77 1.20 14.60
N ASN A 85 -7.05 2.19 14.05
CA ASN A 85 -7.48 3.59 14.13
C ASN A 85 -8.76 3.86 13.32
N LEU A 86 -9.15 2.98 12.39
CA LEU A 86 -10.46 3.05 11.73
C LEU A 86 -11.62 2.91 12.73
N HIS A 87 -11.37 2.35 13.92
CA HIS A 87 -12.35 2.20 15.00
C HIS A 87 -12.33 3.38 15.99
N GLN A 88 -11.51 4.42 15.78
CA GLN A 88 -11.49 5.58 16.67
C GLN A 88 -12.77 6.43 16.59
N ALA A 89 -13.16 7.01 17.73
CA ALA A 89 -14.25 7.98 17.76
C ALA A 89 -14.04 9.12 16.75
N GLY A 90 -15.11 9.54 16.07
CA GLY A 90 -15.06 10.61 15.06
C GLY A 90 -14.67 10.17 13.64
N VAL A 91 -14.20 8.93 13.42
CA VAL A 91 -13.96 8.41 12.07
C VAL A 91 -15.30 8.17 11.34
N VAL A 92 -15.43 8.69 10.12
CA VAL A 92 -16.59 8.46 9.25
C VAL A 92 -16.62 7.01 8.78
N ARG A 93 -17.78 6.37 8.87
CA ARG A 93 -17.98 4.96 8.52
C ARG A 93 -19.23 4.82 7.67
N ASN A 94 -19.17 3.90 6.70
CA ASN A 94 -20.32 3.54 5.89
C ASN A 94 -21.24 2.54 6.62
N GLU A 95 -20.72 1.85 7.63
CA GLU A 95 -21.43 0.82 8.39
C GLU A 95 -21.20 1.00 9.90
N SER A 96 -22.12 0.48 10.71
CA SER A 96 -21.96 0.43 12.16
C SER A 96 -20.80 -0.50 12.52
N GLN A 97 -19.89 -0.01 13.36
CA GLN A 97 -18.72 -0.73 13.84
C GLN A 97 -18.46 -0.36 15.29
N GLU A 98 -17.76 -1.23 16.03
CA GLU A 98 -17.34 -0.92 17.38
C GLU A 98 -16.44 0.33 17.40
N ILE A 99 -16.69 1.21 18.37
CA ILE A 99 -15.86 2.39 18.62
C ILE A 99 -14.86 2.03 19.72
N THR A 100 -13.59 2.13 19.40
CA THR A 100 -12.47 1.88 20.31
C THR A 100 -11.59 3.13 20.44
N GLN A 101 -10.58 3.07 21.31
CA GLN A 101 -9.55 4.12 21.39
C GLN A 101 -8.52 4.05 20.25
N GLY A 102 -8.62 3.04 19.37
CA GLY A 102 -7.64 2.75 18.33
C GLY A 102 -6.33 2.19 18.89
N MET A 103 -5.22 2.47 18.21
CA MET A 103 -3.88 2.02 18.57
C MET A 103 -3.08 3.12 19.27
N THR A 104 -2.55 2.80 20.44
CA THR A 104 -1.52 3.61 21.12
C THR A 104 -0.15 3.06 20.78
N VAL A 105 0.69 3.88 20.14
CA VAL A 105 2.08 3.54 19.85
C VAL A 105 2.97 4.15 20.93
N SER A 106 3.46 3.30 21.85
CA SER A 106 4.29 3.75 22.97
C SER A 106 5.75 4.04 22.58
N ARG A 107 6.26 3.39 21.53
CA ARG A 107 7.64 3.55 21.08
C ARG A 107 7.79 3.20 19.61
N VAL A 108 8.56 4.00 18.88
CA VAL A 108 9.05 3.69 17.54
C VAL A 108 10.55 3.90 17.49
N SER A 109 11.28 2.99 16.84
CA SER A 109 12.70 3.14 16.56
C SER A 109 13.02 2.64 15.16
N VAL A 110 13.86 3.36 14.42
CA VAL A 110 14.32 2.99 13.07
C VAL A 110 15.83 2.90 13.10
N ALA A 111 16.40 1.78 12.63
CA ALA A 111 17.84 1.54 12.62
C ALA A 111 18.54 1.80 13.98
N GLY A 112 17.85 1.51 15.09
CA GLY A 112 18.36 1.73 16.45
C GLY A 112 18.14 3.13 17.01
N GLN A 113 17.74 4.10 16.19
CA GLN A 113 17.40 5.45 16.64
C GLN A 113 15.94 5.52 17.06
N HIS A 114 15.70 6.00 18.28
CA HIS A 114 14.34 6.28 18.75
C HIS A 114 13.77 7.49 18.00
N LEU A 115 12.54 7.36 17.51
CA LEU A 115 11.80 8.49 16.97
C LEU A 115 11.03 9.14 18.12
N HIS A 116 11.43 10.36 18.45
CA HIS A 116 10.64 11.22 19.33
C HIS A 116 9.53 11.86 18.50
N ARG A 117 8.34 11.96 19.10
CA ARG A 117 7.21 12.65 18.50
C ARG A 117 7.39 14.15 18.60
#